data_AF-A0A191WKZ0-F1
#
_entry.id   AF-A0A191WKZ0-F1
#
_cell.length_a   1.000
_cell.length_b   1.000
_cell.length_c   1.000
_cell.angle_alpha   90.00
_cell.angle_beta   90.00
_cell.angle_gamma   90.00
#
_symmetry.space_group_name_H-M   'P 1'
#
loop_
_entity.id
_entity.type
_entity.pdbx_description
1 polymer ?
#
loop_
_entity_poly.entity_id
_entity_poly.type
_entity_poly.pdbx_seq_one_letter_code
_entity_poly.pdbx_strand_id
1 'polypeptide(L)'
;MRQPTVTHHAKLLTEAGVLARRPEGRRVWYSIVSDQRDRVADLLDTDAVIPPSDAVFDRIADDLSVRFAGRFGRETIERTMVESRELLERAGTSTHLASRTAEFTAQRLAAVAAGRSDAAGVPEVLFVCVRNAGRSQMAAALLRRLAGDRLRVRSAGSAPSDHISPVIANALDELGASIGDEFPKALTDDVVRAADVVVTMGCGDACPVYADTRYLDWDLADPADLPLERVRVIRDDIDRRVHELLESLVARVG
;
A
#
# COMPACT_ATOMS: atom_id res chain seq x y z
N MET A 1 -21.14 -6.94 37.30
CA MET A 1 -22.00 -7.05 36.10
C MET A 1 -21.36 -8.06 35.16
N ARG A 2 -22.06 -9.15 34.77
CA ARG A 2 -21.56 -10.07 33.73
C ARG A 2 -21.77 -9.40 32.39
N GLN A 3 -20.70 -9.22 31.61
CA GLN A 3 -20.81 -8.69 30.26
C GLN A 3 -21.73 -9.61 29.43
N PRO A 4 -22.64 -9.07 28.61
CA PRO A 4 -23.51 -9.89 27.79
C PRO A 4 -22.67 -10.70 26.79
N THR A 5 -23.03 -11.97 26.58
CA THR A 5 -22.32 -12.84 25.65
C THR A 5 -22.54 -12.40 24.20
N VAL A 6 -21.66 -12.83 23.28
CA VAL A 6 -21.83 -12.60 21.83
C VAL A 6 -23.21 -13.10 21.36
N THR A 7 -23.69 -14.20 21.93
CA THR A 7 -25.03 -14.75 21.65
C THR A 7 -26.16 -13.80 22.04
N HIS A 8 -26.01 -13.05 23.14
CA HIS A 8 -27.00 -12.07 23.57
C HIS A 8 -27.06 -10.88 22.60
N HIS A 9 -25.91 -10.34 22.21
CA HIS A 9 -25.83 -9.25 21.23
C HIS A 9 -26.33 -9.66 19.84
N ALA A 10 -25.94 -10.83 19.36
CA ALA A 10 -26.41 -11.36 18.08
C ALA A 10 -27.93 -11.55 18.07
N LYS A 11 -28.53 -11.94 19.20
CA LYS A 11 -29.98 -12.02 19.35
C LYS A 11 -30.64 -10.64 19.28
N LEU A 12 -30.15 -9.67 20.05
CA LEU A 12 -30.66 -8.29 20.02
C LEU A 12 -30.57 -7.65 18.63
N LEU A 13 -29.45 -7.85 17.93
CA LEU A 13 -29.26 -7.34 16.57
C LEU A 13 -30.13 -8.06 15.54
N THR A 14 -30.48 -9.33 15.77
CA THR A 14 -31.46 -10.04 14.95
C THR A 14 -32.87 -9.49 15.19
N GLU A 15 -33.24 -9.24 16.46
CA GLU A 15 -34.53 -8.65 16.85
C GLU A 15 -34.70 -7.22 16.34
N ALA A 16 -33.61 -6.44 16.31
CA ALA A 16 -33.56 -5.11 15.74
C ALA A 16 -33.54 -5.09 14.20
N GLY A 17 -33.54 -6.25 13.54
CA GLY A 17 -33.53 -6.37 12.07
C GLY A 17 -32.18 -6.10 11.42
N VAL A 18 -31.09 -5.96 12.19
CA VAL A 18 -29.74 -5.68 11.69
C VAL A 18 -29.05 -6.94 11.16
N LEU A 19 -29.27 -8.08 11.82
CA LEU A 19 -28.70 -9.38 11.41
C LEU A 19 -29.78 -10.34 10.93
N ALA A 20 -29.52 -11.01 9.81
CA ALA A 20 -30.21 -12.23 9.40
C ALA A 20 -29.55 -13.44 10.06
N ARG A 21 -30.36 -14.29 10.67
CA ARG A 21 -29.93 -15.54 11.31
C ARG A 21 -30.25 -16.73 10.40
N ARG A 22 -29.24 -17.52 10.02
CA ARG A 22 -29.37 -18.73 9.20
C ARG A 22 -28.84 -19.96 9.94
N PRO A 23 -29.71 -20.83 10.48
CA PRO A 23 -29.29 -22.08 11.07
C PRO A 23 -28.86 -23.09 9.99
N GLU A 24 -27.74 -23.76 10.19
CA GLU A 24 -27.21 -24.81 9.32
C GLU A 24 -26.71 -25.99 10.18
N GLY A 25 -27.54 -27.02 10.30
CA GLY A 25 -27.27 -28.17 11.17
C GLY A 25 -27.05 -27.75 12.64
N ARG A 26 -25.85 -28.02 13.18
CA ARG A 26 -25.45 -27.62 14.54
C ARG A 26 -24.84 -26.21 14.62
N ARG A 27 -24.72 -25.49 13.50
CA ARG A 27 -24.13 -24.14 13.43
C ARG A 27 -25.20 -23.10 13.16
N VAL A 28 -24.91 -21.86 13.52
CA VAL A 28 -25.76 -20.70 13.23
C VAL A 28 -24.89 -19.63 12.61
N TRP A 29 -25.24 -19.21 11.40
CA TRP A 29 -24.61 -18.10 10.70
C TRP A 29 -25.42 -16.83 10.91
N TYR A 30 -24.71 -15.72 11.06
CA TYR A 30 -25.29 -14.39 11.10
C TYR A 30 -24.71 -13.58 9.94
N SER A 31 -25.54 -12.81 9.27
CA SER A 31 -25.12 -11.89 8.20
C SER A 31 -25.88 -10.58 8.33
N ILE A 32 -25.27 -9.45 8.02
CA ILE A 32 -25.97 -8.16 8.01
C ILE A 32 -27.06 -8.19 6.95
N VAL A 33 -28.28 -7.79 7.32
CA VAL A 33 -29.41 -7.69 6.37
C VAL A 33 -29.06 -6.62 5.33
N SER A 34 -29.35 -6.90 4.05
CA SER A 34 -28.85 -6.11 2.93
C SER A 34 -29.19 -4.61 2.99
N ASP A 35 -30.38 -4.27 3.48
CA ASP A 35 -30.87 -2.89 3.65
C ASP A 35 -30.27 -2.18 4.86
N GLN A 36 -29.66 -2.92 5.80
CA GLN A 36 -28.97 -2.37 6.96
C GLN A 36 -27.46 -2.23 6.75
N ARG A 37 -26.92 -2.67 5.61
CA ARG A 37 -25.48 -2.64 5.35
C ARG A 37 -24.91 -1.23 5.36
N ASP A 38 -25.56 -0.31 4.66
CA ASP A 38 -25.10 1.09 4.57
C ASP A 38 -25.16 1.76 5.96
N ARG A 39 -26.26 1.56 6.69
CA ARG A 39 -26.41 2.09 8.05
C ARG A 39 -25.37 1.53 9.03
N VAL A 40 -25.06 0.24 8.95
CA VAL A 40 -24.02 -0.38 9.79
C VAL A 40 -22.64 0.12 9.37
N ALA A 41 -22.39 0.32 8.08
CA ALA A 41 -21.16 0.93 7.60
C ALA A 41 -20.99 2.35 8.15
N ASP A 42 -22.02 3.20 8.06
CA ASP A 42 -22.02 4.57 8.59
C ASP A 42 -21.76 4.62 10.10
N LEU A 43 -22.31 3.66 10.87
CA LEU A 43 -22.09 3.51 12.31
C LEU A 43 -20.69 2.98 12.67
N LEU A 44 -20.04 2.26 11.77
CA LEU A 44 -18.63 1.92 11.92
C LEU A 44 -17.73 3.08 11.50
N ASP A 45 -18.24 3.97 10.64
CA ASP A 45 -17.59 5.18 10.17
C ASP A 45 -17.77 6.39 11.13
N THR A 46 -18.49 6.22 12.26
CA THR A 46 -18.77 7.33 13.21
C THR A 46 -17.59 7.84 14.05
N ASP A 47 -16.38 7.29 13.90
CA ASP A 47 -15.19 8.06 14.29
C ASP A 47 -14.98 9.13 13.21
N ALA A 48 -15.69 10.26 13.36
CA ALA A 48 -15.49 11.43 12.51
C ALA A 48 -13.98 11.70 12.43
N VAL A 49 -13.39 11.42 11.26
CA VAL A 49 -11.97 11.64 11.02
C VAL A 49 -11.75 13.13 11.16
N ILE A 50 -11.25 13.57 12.31
CA ILE A 50 -10.89 14.96 12.52
C ILE A 50 -9.75 15.23 11.55
N PRO A 51 -9.94 16.09 10.53
CA PRO A 51 -8.87 16.36 9.60
C PRO A 51 -7.70 16.98 10.38
N PRO A 52 -6.46 16.56 10.11
CA PRO A 52 -5.29 17.10 10.78
C PRO A 52 -5.22 18.61 10.54
N SER A 53 -4.97 19.37 11.61
CA SER A 53 -4.77 20.82 11.51
C SER A 53 -3.43 21.16 10.86
N ASP A 54 -3.28 22.38 10.35
CA ASP A 54 -2.02 22.84 9.74
C ASP A 54 -0.83 22.73 10.71
N ALA A 55 -1.04 22.97 12.01
CA ALA A 55 -0.02 22.80 13.05
C ALA A 55 0.53 21.36 13.16
N VAL A 56 -0.24 20.34 12.75
CA VAL A 56 0.26 18.96 12.67
C VAL A 56 1.25 18.81 11.52
N PHE A 57 0.94 19.41 10.36
CA PHE A 57 1.83 19.39 9.20
C PHE A 57 3.08 20.24 9.42
N ASP A 58 2.98 21.37 10.12
CA ASP A 58 4.17 22.16 10.51
C ASP A 58 5.15 21.33 11.35
N ARG A 59 4.63 20.57 12.33
CA ARG A 59 5.46 19.66 13.13
C ARG A 59 6.07 18.55 12.29
N ILE A 60 5.32 17.96 11.36
CA ILE A 60 5.85 16.95 10.44
C ILE A 60 6.97 17.55 9.58
N ALA A 61 6.80 18.77 9.08
CA ALA A 61 7.83 19.47 8.32
C ALA A 61 9.09 19.75 9.17
N ASP A 62 8.93 20.10 10.45
CA ASP A 62 10.05 20.25 11.39
C ASP A 62 10.81 18.91 11.57
N ASP A 63 10.09 17.81 11.83
CA ASP A 63 10.69 16.48 12.02
C ASP A 63 11.41 15.99 10.75
N LEU A 64 10.80 16.18 9.58
CA LEU A 64 11.42 15.85 8.30
C LEU A 64 12.65 16.75 8.02
N SER A 65 12.62 18.01 8.43
CA SER A 65 13.77 18.93 8.31
C SER A 65 14.95 18.45 9.15
N VAL A 66 14.69 17.89 10.33
CA VAL A 66 15.73 17.23 11.13
C VAL A 66 16.22 15.96 10.45
N ARG A 67 15.32 15.08 9.98
CA ARG A 67 15.67 13.80 9.34
C ARG A 67 16.52 13.97 8.08
N PHE A 68 16.25 15.00 7.29
CA PHE A 68 16.93 15.29 6.02
C PHE A 68 17.88 16.49 6.10
N ALA A 69 18.33 16.83 7.32
CA ALA A 69 19.25 17.94 7.55
C ALA A 69 20.50 17.84 6.66
N GLY A 70 20.88 18.96 6.04
CA GLY A 70 22.02 19.05 5.14
C GLY A 70 21.79 18.47 3.73
N ARG A 71 20.62 17.85 3.45
CA ARG A 71 20.25 17.36 2.12
C ARG A 71 19.19 18.22 1.43
N PHE A 72 18.17 18.64 2.18
CA PHE A 72 17.08 19.47 1.66
C PHE A 72 16.82 20.66 2.59
N GLY A 73 16.47 21.80 2.01
CA GLY A 73 15.94 22.94 2.76
C GLY A 73 14.47 22.73 3.11
N ARG A 74 14.00 23.38 4.18
CA ARG A 74 12.62 23.31 4.67
C ARG A 74 11.57 23.56 3.58
N GLU A 75 11.79 24.55 2.72
CA GLU A 75 10.90 24.88 1.60
C GLU A 75 10.68 23.69 0.65
N THR A 76 11.74 22.92 0.36
CA THR A 76 11.62 21.72 -0.50
C THR A 76 10.82 20.63 0.20
N ILE A 77 11.03 20.45 1.50
CA ILE A 77 10.31 19.47 2.32
C ILE A 77 8.83 19.83 2.36
N GLU A 78 8.49 21.09 2.64
CA GLU A 78 7.10 21.57 2.68
C GLU A 78 6.41 21.44 1.33
N ARG A 79 7.07 21.82 0.23
CA ARG A 79 6.52 21.63 -1.12
C ARG A 79 6.23 20.17 -1.43
N THR A 80 7.20 19.28 -1.18
CA THR A 80 7.00 17.83 -1.39
C THR A 80 5.90 17.28 -0.49
N MET A 81 5.78 17.79 0.74
CA MET A 81 4.74 17.38 1.69
C MET A 81 3.33 17.78 1.22
N VAL A 82 3.16 19.03 0.77
CA VAL A 82 1.89 19.52 0.22
C VAL A 82 1.48 18.69 -0.99
N GLU A 83 2.38 18.49 -1.96
CA GLU A 83 2.10 17.65 -3.13
C GLU A 83 1.74 16.20 -2.75
N SER A 84 2.45 15.64 -1.76
CA SER A 84 2.20 14.27 -1.29
C SER A 84 0.83 14.14 -0.64
N ARG A 85 0.41 15.14 0.14
CA ARG A 85 -0.92 15.20 0.73
C ARG A 85 -2.01 15.26 -0.34
N GLU A 86 -1.86 16.17 -1.31
CA GLU A 86 -2.83 16.34 -2.40
C GLU A 86 -2.99 15.07 -3.25
N LEU A 87 -1.90 14.31 -3.45
CA LEU A 87 -1.94 13.01 -4.14
C LEU A 87 -2.72 11.97 -3.34
N LEU A 88 -2.54 11.92 -2.02
CA LEU A 88 -3.24 10.99 -1.12
C LEU A 88 -4.73 11.32 -1.00
N GLU A 89 -5.06 12.61 -0.86
CA GLU A 89 -6.44 13.09 -0.82
C GLU A 89 -7.18 12.76 -2.12
N ARG A 90 -6.55 12.96 -3.28
CA ARG A 90 -7.13 12.57 -4.59
C ARG A 90 -7.35 11.07 -4.73
N ALA A 91 -6.54 10.25 -4.08
CA ALA A 91 -6.72 8.80 -4.02
C ALA A 91 -7.81 8.36 -3.01
N GLY A 92 -8.45 9.30 -2.31
CA GLY A 92 -9.48 9.00 -1.32
C GLY A 92 -8.95 8.58 0.05
N THR A 93 -7.66 8.82 0.34
CA THR A 93 -7.10 8.55 1.67
C THR A 93 -7.67 9.53 2.70
N SER A 94 -8.52 9.04 3.60
CA SER A 94 -9.03 9.80 4.75
C SER A 94 -8.36 9.36 6.06
N THR A 95 -8.22 8.05 6.28
CA THR A 95 -7.64 7.49 7.51
C THR A 95 -6.12 7.67 7.53
N HIS A 96 -5.58 8.09 8.69
CA HIS A 96 -4.14 8.28 8.90
C HIS A 96 -3.47 9.23 7.89
N LEU A 97 -4.20 10.23 7.37
CA LEU A 97 -3.70 11.13 6.33
C LEU A 97 -2.38 11.82 6.71
N ALA A 98 -2.25 12.32 7.94
CA ALA A 98 -1.04 13.00 8.40
C ALA A 98 0.20 12.08 8.41
N SER A 99 0.09 10.88 8.99
CA SER A 99 1.22 9.94 9.03
C SER A 99 1.55 9.36 7.66
N ARG A 100 0.53 9.06 6.82
CA ARG A 100 0.75 8.65 5.43
C ARG A 100 1.40 9.76 4.61
N THR A 101 1.02 11.02 4.83
CA THR A 101 1.67 12.18 4.20
C THR A 101 3.14 12.26 4.61
N ALA A 102 3.44 12.14 5.91
CA ALA A 102 4.81 12.15 6.41
C ALA A 102 5.66 11.04 5.79
N GLU A 103 5.13 9.81 5.75
CA GLU A 103 5.83 8.66 5.19
C GLU A 103 6.00 8.77 3.67
N PHE A 104 4.97 9.18 2.94
CA PHE A 104 5.07 9.36 1.49
C PHE A 104 6.09 10.46 1.13
N THR A 105 6.08 11.57 1.89
CA THR A 105 7.06 12.66 1.74
C THR A 105 8.47 12.15 1.99
N ALA A 106 8.68 11.41 3.08
CA ALA A 106 9.99 10.84 3.40
C ALA A 106 10.47 9.86 2.32
N GLN A 107 9.57 9.04 1.78
CA GLN A 107 9.87 8.11 0.69
C GLN A 107 10.34 8.84 -0.56
N ARG A 108 9.62 9.88 -0.99
CA ARG A 108 9.97 10.71 -2.16
C ARG A 108 11.30 11.45 -1.96
N LEU A 109 11.49 12.09 -0.80
CA LEU A 109 12.75 12.76 -0.46
C LEU A 109 13.93 11.78 -0.42
N ALA A 110 13.73 10.57 0.11
CA ALA A 110 14.74 9.52 0.10
C ALA A 110 15.09 9.06 -1.32
N ALA A 111 14.11 8.98 -2.23
CA ALA A 111 14.34 8.66 -3.64
C ALA A 111 15.20 9.74 -4.32
N VAL A 112 14.87 11.02 -4.09
CA VAL A 112 15.67 12.15 -4.59
C VAL A 112 17.08 12.13 -4.00
N ALA A 113 17.22 11.87 -2.70
CA ALA A 113 18.51 11.88 -2.02
C ALA A 113 19.42 10.72 -2.41
N ALA A 114 18.84 9.55 -2.67
CA ALA A 114 19.58 8.40 -3.17
C ALA A 114 20.21 8.72 -4.53
N GLY A 115 19.43 9.32 -5.45
CA GLY A 115 19.80 9.34 -6.85
C GLY A 115 20.05 7.92 -7.40
N ARG A 116 20.48 7.81 -8.66
CA ARG A 116 20.85 6.51 -9.26
C ARG A 116 22.21 5.99 -8.80
N SER A 117 22.95 6.78 -8.03
CA SER A 117 24.35 6.50 -7.70
C SER A 117 24.66 6.92 -6.27
N ASP A 118 23.79 6.57 -5.34
CA ASP A 118 24.12 6.68 -3.92
C ASP A 118 25.42 5.88 -3.67
N ALA A 119 26.35 6.43 -2.90
CA ALA A 119 27.69 5.87 -2.69
C ALA A 119 27.70 4.44 -2.11
N ALA A 120 26.54 3.96 -1.63
CA ALA A 120 26.32 2.61 -1.13
C ALA A 120 26.04 1.56 -2.24
N GLY A 121 25.66 1.96 -3.46
CA GLY A 121 25.46 1.05 -4.59
C GLY A 121 24.31 0.03 -4.44
N VAL A 122 23.35 0.30 -3.54
CA VAL A 122 22.20 -0.60 -3.29
C VAL A 122 21.15 -0.39 -4.40
N PRO A 123 20.86 -1.39 -5.25
CA PRO A 123 19.93 -1.22 -6.36
C PRO A 123 18.50 -0.94 -5.88
N GLU A 124 17.78 -0.10 -6.63
CA GLU A 124 16.39 0.27 -6.37
C GLU A 124 15.42 -0.34 -7.40
N VAL A 125 14.39 -1.03 -6.90
CA VAL A 125 13.32 -1.66 -7.69
C VAL A 125 11.99 -0.98 -7.37
N LEU A 126 11.32 -0.48 -8.42
CA LEU A 126 9.98 0.11 -8.33
C LEU A 126 8.95 -0.77 -9.01
N PHE A 127 7.95 -1.21 -8.25
CA PHE A 127 6.79 -1.95 -8.76
C PHE A 127 5.60 -1.02 -9.01
N VAL A 128 5.05 -1.03 -10.22
CA VAL A 128 3.95 -0.13 -10.61
C VAL A 128 2.76 -0.95 -11.12
N CYS A 129 1.58 -0.74 -10.54
CA CYS A 129 0.32 -1.23 -11.10
C CYS A 129 -0.72 -0.10 -11.17
N VAL A 130 -1.98 -0.40 -11.49
CA VAL A 130 -3.02 0.65 -11.54
C VAL A 130 -3.32 1.20 -10.15
N ARG A 131 -3.83 0.35 -9.25
CA ARG A 131 -4.41 0.78 -7.96
C ARG A 131 -3.44 0.84 -6.78
N ASN A 132 -2.20 0.37 -6.92
CA ASN A 132 -1.25 0.16 -5.81
C ASN A 132 -1.84 -0.55 -4.57
N ALA A 133 -2.82 -1.43 -4.80
CA ALA A 133 -3.57 -2.13 -3.75
C ALA A 133 -3.53 -3.66 -3.89
N GLY A 134 -2.76 -4.18 -4.86
CA GLY A 134 -2.69 -5.60 -5.22
C GLY A 134 -1.33 -6.00 -5.77
N ARG A 135 -1.22 -6.22 -7.08
CA ARG A 135 -0.01 -6.73 -7.77
C ARG A 135 1.30 -6.08 -7.31
N SER A 136 1.38 -4.74 -7.35
CA SER A 136 2.60 -4.01 -6.95
C SER A 136 2.93 -4.13 -5.46
N GLN A 137 1.92 -4.18 -4.59
CA GLN A 137 2.12 -4.36 -3.14
C GLN A 137 2.62 -5.77 -2.84
N MET A 138 2.01 -6.76 -3.50
CA MET A 138 2.40 -8.17 -3.40
C MET A 138 3.84 -8.38 -3.86
N ALA A 139 4.20 -7.86 -5.03
CA ALA A 139 5.56 -7.96 -5.55
C ALA A 139 6.58 -7.27 -4.63
N ALA A 140 6.26 -6.07 -4.13
CA ALA A 140 7.13 -5.33 -3.22
C ALA A 140 7.34 -6.07 -1.88
N ALA A 141 6.27 -6.59 -1.26
CA ALA A 141 6.34 -7.33 -0.02
C ALA A 141 7.18 -8.61 -0.15
N LEU A 142 6.98 -9.37 -1.24
CA LEU A 142 7.74 -10.58 -1.52
C LEU A 142 9.22 -10.27 -1.77
N LEU A 143 9.53 -9.25 -2.57
CA LEU A 143 10.92 -8.89 -2.84
C LEU A 143 11.63 -8.41 -1.56
N ARG A 144 10.99 -7.59 -0.73
CA ARG A 144 11.57 -7.15 0.56
C ARG A 144 11.88 -8.32 1.48
N ARG A 145 10.94 -9.27 1.60
CA ARG A 145 11.14 -10.48 2.41
C ARG A 145 12.38 -11.28 1.98
N LEU A 146 12.63 -11.37 0.66
CA LEU A 146 13.74 -12.15 0.11
C LEU A 146 15.07 -11.38 0.06
N ALA A 147 15.02 -10.08 -0.27
CA ALA A 147 16.20 -9.25 -0.45
C ALA A 147 16.75 -8.71 0.87
N GLY A 148 15.90 -8.46 1.86
CA GLY A 148 16.28 -7.69 3.05
C GLY A 148 16.81 -6.32 2.66
N ASP A 149 17.89 -5.88 3.31
CA ASP A 149 18.52 -4.57 3.06
C ASP A 149 19.41 -4.53 1.80
N ARG A 150 19.45 -5.62 1.01
CA ARG A 150 20.27 -5.70 -0.21
C ARG A 150 19.67 -4.92 -1.39
N LEU A 151 18.39 -4.59 -1.32
CA LEU A 151 17.67 -3.83 -2.35
C LEU A 151 16.78 -2.79 -1.71
N ARG A 152 16.65 -1.63 -2.36
CA ARG A 152 15.59 -0.67 -2.06
C ARG A 152 14.37 -1.06 -2.87
N VAL A 153 13.23 -1.26 -2.22
CA VAL A 153 12.00 -1.71 -2.89
C VAL A 153 10.89 -0.72 -2.66
N ARG A 154 10.27 -0.25 -3.74
CA ARG A 154 9.14 0.69 -3.72
C ARG A 154 7.97 0.16 -4.52
N SER A 155 6.78 0.69 -4.22
CA SER A 155 5.58 0.41 -5.00
C SER A 155 4.77 1.69 -5.22
N ALA A 156 4.13 1.81 -6.38
CA ALA A 156 3.27 2.93 -6.72
C ALA A 156 2.09 2.54 -7.65
N GLY A 157 1.16 3.47 -7.85
CA GLY A 157 -0.04 3.30 -8.65
C GLY A 157 -0.29 4.46 -9.61
N SER A 158 -0.76 4.17 -10.83
CA SER A 158 -1.18 5.22 -11.77
C SER A 158 -2.53 5.85 -11.39
N ALA A 159 -3.42 5.07 -10.75
CA ALA A 159 -4.68 5.51 -10.18
C ALA A 159 -4.92 4.77 -8.85
N PRO A 160 -4.24 5.19 -7.75
CA PRO A 160 -4.25 4.45 -6.49
C PRO A 160 -5.65 4.33 -5.87
N SER A 161 -5.88 3.23 -5.15
CA SER A 161 -7.05 3.07 -4.28
C SER A 161 -6.86 3.86 -2.98
N ASP A 162 -7.90 3.90 -2.18
CA ASP A 162 -7.93 4.37 -0.78
C ASP A 162 -7.30 3.38 0.22
N HIS A 163 -7.40 2.07 -0.04
CA HIS A 163 -6.87 1.01 0.84
C HIS A 163 -6.25 -0.17 0.07
N ILE A 164 -5.41 -0.94 0.75
CA ILE A 164 -4.90 -2.21 0.24
C ILE A 164 -5.98 -3.27 0.40
N SER A 165 -6.18 -4.10 -0.62
CA SER A 165 -7.21 -5.14 -0.56
C SER A 165 -6.90 -6.19 0.52
N PRO A 166 -7.83 -6.51 1.45
CA PRO A 166 -7.60 -7.49 2.51
C PRO A 166 -7.24 -8.89 2.01
N VAL A 167 -7.72 -9.30 0.83
CA VAL A 167 -7.37 -10.60 0.24
C VAL A 167 -5.89 -10.68 -0.14
N ILE A 168 -5.28 -9.54 -0.49
CA ILE A 168 -3.84 -9.43 -0.80
C ILE A 168 -3.02 -9.59 0.47
N ALA A 169 -3.43 -8.94 1.56
CA ALA A 169 -2.82 -9.10 2.88
C ALA A 169 -2.87 -10.58 3.34
N ASN A 170 -4.05 -11.20 3.29
CA ASN A 170 -4.22 -12.60 3.66
C ASN A 170 -3.35 -13.53 2.81
N ALA A 171 -3.26 -13.29 1.49
CA ALA A 171 -2.45 -14.11 0.60
C ALA A 171 -0.94 -14.00 0.91
N LEU A 172 -0.46 -12.82 1.31
CA LEU A 172 0.93 -12.59 1.70
C LEU A 172 1.26 -13.16 3.09
N ASP A 173 0.32 -13.07 4.03
CA ASP A 173 0.46 -13.62 5.38
C ASP A 173 0.65 -15.15 5.36
N GLU A 174 0.03 -15.86 4.42
CA GLU A 174 0.26 -17.30 4.20
C GLU A 174 1.73 -17.64 3.90
N LEU A 175 2.51 -16.69 3.37
CA LEU A 175 3.94 -16.84 3.10
C LEU A 175 4.82 -16.16 4.17
N GLY A 176 4.22 -15.55 5.19
CA GLY A 176 4.92 -14.74 6.17
C GLY A 176 5.54 -13.47 5.57
N ALA A 177 4.98 -12.95 4.47
CA ALA A 177 5.37 -11.67 3.90
C ALA A 177 4.44 -10.58 4.45
N SER A 178 4.96 -9.65 5.24
CA SER A 178 4.14 -8.58 5.80
C SER A 178 3.95 -7.45 4.79
N ILE A 179 2.74 -6.89 4.75
CA ILE A 179 2.46 -5.61 4.08
C ILE A 179 3.07 -4.43 4.88
N GLY A 180 3.24 -4.58 6.20
CA GLY A 180 3.79 -3.54 7.06
C GLY A 180 2.97 -2.26 7.00
N ASP A 181 3.66 -1.12 7.02
CA ASP A 181 3.07 0.23 6.96
C ASP A 181 2.78 0.70 5.54
N GLU A 182 2.68 -0.22 4.57
CA GLU A 182 2.39 0.13 3.18
C GLU A 182 0.95 0.64 2.99
N PHE A 183 0.81 1.54 2.02
CA PHE A 183 -0.46 2.10 1.60
C PHE A 183 -0.44 2.35 0.09
N PRO A 184 -1.62 2.43 -0.56
CA PRO A 184 -1.68 2.81 -1.96
C PRO A 184 -1.21 4.26 -2.13
N LYS A 185 -0.24 4.47 -3.01
CA LYS A 185 0.34 5.79 -3.26
C LYS A 185 0.57 6.03 -4.74
N ALA A 186 0.48 7.29 -5.16
CA ALA A 186 0.59 7.67 -6.56
C ALA A 186 2.02 7.48 -7.08
N LEU A 187 2.14 7.16 -8.37
CA LEU A 187 3.40 7.20 -9.09
C LEU A 187 3.88 8.65 -9.18
N THR A 188 5.09 8.89 -8.69
CA THR A 188 5.76 10.20 -8.76
C THR A 188 7.03 10.09 -9.58
N ASP A 189 7.40 11.19 -10.20
CA ASP A 189 8.55 11.23 -11.09
C ASP A 189 9.89 10.97 -10.34
N ASP A 190 9.98 11.46 -9.10
CA ASP A 190 11.11 11.25 -8.22
C ASP A 190 11.43 9.76 -7.96
N VAL A 191 10.42 8.92 -7.68
CA VAL A 191 10.64 7.48 -7.47
C VAL A 191 10.99 6.73 -8.75
N VAL A 192 10.50 7.18 -9.91
CA VAL A 192 10.87 6.55 -11.20
C VAL A 192 12.32 6.87 -11.54
N ARG A 193 12.75 8.12 -11.32
CA ARG A 193 14.15 8.53 -11.57
C ARG A 193 15.15 7.80 -10.68
N ALA A 194 14.77 7.48 -9.44
CA ALA A 194 15.62 6.78 -8.48
C ALA A 194 15.74 5.28 -8.78
N ALA A 195 14.81 4.70 -9.52
CA ALA A 195 14.77 3.27 -9.77
C ALA A 195 15.76 2.82 -10.86
N ASP A 196 16.55 1.80 -10.54
CA ASP A 196 17.37 1.06 -11.49
C ASP A 196 16.51 0.12 -12.34
N VAL A 197 15.49 -0.47 -11.71
CA VAL A 197 14.51 -1.32 -12.36
C VAL A 197 13.09 -0.85 -12.06
N VAL A 198 12.30 -0.66 -13.12
CA VAL A 198 10.86 -0.41 -13.02
C VAL A 198 10.12 -1.62 -13.58
N VAL A 199 9.22 -2.18 -12.78
CA VAL A 199 8.38 -3.32 -13.16
C VAL A 199 6.93 -2.86 -13.26
N THR A 200 6.40 -2.83 -14.49
CA THR A 200 5.00 -2.46 -14.77
C THR A 200 4.10 -3.68 -14.76
N MET A 201 2.88 -3.50 -14.23
CA MET A 201 1.88 -4.55 -14.06
C MET A 201 0.49 -4.01 -14.45
N GLY A 202 0.32 -3.77 -15.75
CA GLY A 202 -0.96 -3.31 -16.33
C GLY A 202 -1.29 -1.82 -16.12
N CYS A 203 -0.29 -0.97 -15.83
CA CYS A 203 -0.48 0.48 -15.75
C CYS A 203 -0.37 1.22 -17.10
N GLY A 204 -0.06 0.51 -18.19
CA GLY A 204 0.13 1.09 -19.52
C GLY A 204 1.24 2.13 -19.57
N ASP A 205 1.05 3.17 -20.39
CA ASP A 205 2.02 4.25 -20.63
C ASP A 205 2.05 5.32 -19.53
N ALA A 206 1.51 5.03 -18.34
CA ALA A 206 1.49 5.98 -17.23
C ALA A 206 2.89 6.27 -16.64
N CYS A 207 3.89 5.44 -16.94
CA CYS A 207 5.23 5.58 -16.40
C CYS A 207 6.14 6.38 -17.36
N PRO A 208 6.76 7.50 -16.91
CA PRO A 208 7.77 8.18 -17.70
C PRO A 208 8.98 7.27 -17.95
N VAL A 209 9.53 7.34 -19.16
CA VAL A 209 10.66 6.50 -19.59
C VAL A 209 11.98 7.27 -19.46
N TYR A 210 12.92 6.70 -18.72
CA TYR A 210 14.27 7.21 -18.54
C TYR A 210 15.31 6.29 -19.18
N ALA A 211 16.27 6.86 -19.90
CA ALA A 211 17.24 6.11 -20.71
C ALA A 211 18.05 5.06 -19.92
N ASP A 212 18.40 5.37 -18.67
CA ASP A 212 19.26 4.50 -17.86
C ASP A 212 18.47 3.55 -16.94
N THR A 213 17.14 3.48 -17.04
CA THR A 213 16.31 2.52 -16.25
C THR A 213 16.02 1.26 -17.05
N ARG A 214 16.15 0.11 -16.40
CA ARG A 214 15.66 -1.16 -16.95
C ARG A 214 14.17 -1.27 -16.69
N TYR A 215 13.38 -1.30 -17.76
CA TYR A 215 11.93 -1.54 -17.68
C TYR A 215 11.61 -3.01 -17.92
N LEU A 216 10.73 -3.57 -17.09
CA LEU A 216 10.17 -4.91 -17.23
C LEU A 216 8.64 -4.77 -17.22
N ASP A 217 7.97 -5.46 -18.13
CA ASP A 217 6.51 -5.56 -18.12
C ASP A 217 6.08 -6.97 -17.73
N TRP A 218 5.34 -7.07 -16.63
CA TRP A 218 4.79 -8.33 -16.14
C TRP A 218 3.31 -8.39 -16.45
N ASP A 219 2.99 -9.12 -17.51
CA ASP A 219 1.61 -9.49 -17.80
C ASP A 219 1.09 -10.45 -16.72
N LEU A 220 0.16 -9.94 -15.92
CA LEU A 220 -0.41 -10.56 -14.74
C LEU A 220 -1.90 -10.24 -14.68
N ALA A 221 -2.71 -11.25 -14.39
CA ALA A 221 -4.14 -11.08 -14.15
C ALA A 221 -4.40 -10.06 -13.02
N ASP A 222 -5.47 -9.26 -13.14
CA ASP A 222 -5.88 -8.35 -12.08
C ASP A 222 -6.49 -9.15 -10.92
N PRO A 223 -5.95 -9.07 -9.69
CA PRO A 223 -6.54 -9.72 -8.53
C PRO A 223 -7.81 -9.03 -8.00
N ALA A 224 -8.25 -7.92 -8.61
CA ALA A 224 -9.48 -7.21 -8.24
C ALA A 224 -10.66 -8.18 -8.10
N ASP A 225 -11.35 -8.11 -6.96
CA ASP A 225 -12.61 -8.83 -6.71
C ASP A 225 -12.54 -10.35 -6.90
N LEU A 226 -11.32 -10.92 -6.96
CA LEU A 226 -11.11 -12.35 -7.06
C LEU A 226 -11.14 -13.00 -5.66
N PRO A 227 -11.63 -14.25 -5.57
CA PRO A 227 -11.54 -15.02 -4.34
C PRO A 227 -10.09 -15.39 -4.05
N LEU A 228 -9.79 -15.64 -2.77
CA LEU A 228 -8.43 -15.90 -2.27
C LEU A 228 -7.73 -17.02 -3.06
N GLU A 229 -8.45 -18.07 -3.45
CA GLU A 229 -7.90 -19.19 -4.23
C GLU A 229 -7.30 -18.75 -5.57
N ARG A 230 -7.92 -17.78 -6.25
CA ARG A 230 -7.40 -17.23 -7.51
C ARG A 230 -6.30 -16.22 -7.27
N VAL A 231 -6.39 -15.46 -6.18
CA VAL A 231 -5.31 -14.54 -5.75
C VAL A 231 -4.03 -15.31 -5.42
N ARG A 232 -4.12 -16.51 -4.83
CA ARG A 232 -2.96 -17.39 -4.59
C ARG A 232 -2.21 -17.74 -5.89
N VAL A 233 -2.92 -18.02 -6.97
CA VAL A 233 -2.29 -18.30 -8.28
C VAL A 233 -1.49 -17.08 -8.78
N ILE A 234 -2.06 -15.87 -8.64
CA ILE A 234 -1.37 -14.63 -9.01
C ILE A 234 -0.17 -14.38 -8.11
N ARG A 235 -0.32 -14.60 -6.80
CA ARG A 235 0.77 -14.50 -5.82
C ARG A 235 1.92 -15.43 -6.15
N ASP A 236 1.64 -16.67 -6.47
CA ASP A 236 2.66 -17.67 -6.74
C ASP A 236 3.39 -17.37 -8.08
N ASP A 237 2.69 -16.82 -9.09
CA ASP A 237 3.34 -16.30 -10.31
C ASP A 237 4.24 -15.09 -10.00
N ILE A 238 3.77 -14.13 -9.19
CA ILE A 238 4.56 -12.98 -8.75
C ILE A 238 5.78 -13.45 -7.96
N ASP A 239 5.63 -14.37 -7.02
CA ASP A 239 6.72 -14.89 -6.19
C ASP A 239 7.84 -15.50 -7.05
N ARG A 240 7.48 -16.32 -8.04
CA ARG A 240 8.44 -16.88 -9.00
C ARG A 240 9.19 -15.78 -9.75
N ARG A 241 8.48 -14.78 -10.30
CA ARG A 241 9.11 -13.69 -11.06
C ARG A 241 9.98 -12.79 -10.18
N VAL A 242 9.62 -12.62 -8.91
CA VAL A 242 10.41 -11.89 -7.92
C VAL A 242 11.72 -12.64 -7.63
N HIS A 243 11.71 -13.97 -7.53
CA HIS A 243 12.94 -14.76 -7.39
C HIS A 243 13.85 -14.59 -8.60
N GLU A 244 13.31 -14.73 -9.81
CA GLU A 244 14.07 -14.53 -11.07
C GLU A 244 14.66 -13.11 -11.15
N LEU A 245 13.89 -12.09 -10.75
CA LEU A 245 14.36 -10.71 -10.70
C LEU A 245 15.51 -10.55 -9.72
N LEU A 246 15.38 -11.06 -8.49
CA LEU A 246 16.40 -10.99 -7.46
C LEU A 246 17.70 -11.66 -7.90
N GLU A 247 17.62 -12.85 -8.49
CA GLU A 247 18.79 -13.55 -9.05
C GLU A 247 19.49 -12.70 -10.11
N SER A 248 18.73 -12.08 -11.02
CA SER A 248 19.28 -11.21 -12.07
C SER A 248 19.95 -9.95 -11.54
N LEU A 249 19.54 -9.47 -10.36
CA LEU A 249 20.09 -8.29 -9.71
C LEU A 249 21.35 -8.62 -8.91
N VAL A 250 21.34 -9.72 -8.14
CA VAL A 250 22.48 -10.16 -7.33
C VAL A 250 23.65 -10.62 -8.21
N ALA A 251 23.36 -11.32 -9.32
CA ALA A 251 24.38 -11.77 -10.27
C ALA A 251 25.13 -10.63 -10.98
N ARG A 252 24.66 -9.38 -10.88
CA ARG A 252 25.32 -8.20 -11.45
C ARG A 252 26.18 -7.43 -10.44
N VAL A 253 26.05 -7.73 -9.16
CA VAL A 253 26.77 -7.05 -8.06
C VAL A 253 27.95 -7.87 -7.54
N GLY A 254 27.97 -9.19 -7.79
CA GLY A 254 29.11 -10.08 -7.51
C GLY A 254 30.02 -10.28 -8.71
#